data_AF-A0A838B5T3-F1
#
_entry.id   AF-A0A838B5T3-F1
#
_cell.length_a   1.000
_cell.length_b   1.000
_cell.length_c   1.000
_cell.angle_alpha   90.00
_cell.angle_beta   90.00
_cell.angle_gamma   90.00
#
_symmetry.space_group_name_H-M   'P 1'
#
loop_
_entity.id
_entity.type
_entity.pdbx_description
1 polymer ?
#
loop_
_entity_poly.entity_id
_entity_poly.type
_entity_poly.pdbx_seq_one_letter_code
_entity_poly.pdbx_strand_id
1 'polypeptide(L)'
;MFGRRTFGKDKQSFAELKQTMRPTPDRDGVTRVFSKELWDDPKIGSFLREAGFAPDDQRNIMRTANDYIALFAAARYRLQLRTEAFNAEMAARHDYCRAMPFLVIHQSIWDGEHGAFLYAQMDLIGFDDWNVVMLAADARTAQSCGLPAHPGPVPALTQAVTGHVVRWKARYESALEEFGVTATGGQGITREQFEAEKDALRQEIIDTVAAMKPRAVAE
;
A
#
# COMPACT_ATOMS: atom_id res chain seq x y z
N MET A 1 -24.68 -34.19 27.16
CA MET A 1 -23.40 -33.46 27.24
C MET A 1 -22.94 -33.21 25.81
N PHE A 2 -23.14 -31.99 25.30
CA PHE A 2 -22.88 -31.65 23.89
C PHE A 2 -21.45 -31.13 23.73
N GLY A 3 -20.73 -31.71 22.77
CA GLY A 3 -19.36 -31.36 22.42
C GLY A 3 -19.24 -29.93 21.89
N ARG A 4 -18.26 -29.21 22.41
CA ARG A 4 -17.89 -27.86 22.02
C ARG A 4 -17.09 -27.94 20.72
N ARG A 5 -17.72 -27.68 19.57
CA ARG A 5 -17.00 -27.39 18.32
C ARG A 5 -16.38 -26.00 18.45
N THR A 6 -15.06 -25.92 18.46
CA THR A 6 -14.30 -24.69 18.27
C THR A 6 -14.52 -24.21 16.84
N PHE A 7 -15.25 -23.11 16.68
CA PHE A 7 -15.31 -22.37 15.42
C PHE A 7 -13.91 -21.87 15.08
N GLY A 8 -13.34 -22.41 14.01
CA GLY A 8 -12.17 -21.83 13.37
C GLY A 8 -12.52 -20.42 12.91
N LYS A 9 -11.68 -19.45 13.25
CA LYS A 9 -11.69 -18.14 12.61
C LYS A 9 -11.27 -18.36 11.16
N ASP A 10 -12.24 -18.34 10.25
CA ASP A 10 -11.95 -18.19 8.82
C ASP A 10 -11.15 -16.91 8.64
N LYS A 11 -9.86 -17.07 8.35
CA LYS A 11 -9.02 -15.99 7.84
C LYS A 11 -9.53 -15.69 6.45
N GLN A 12 -10.37 -14.67 6.31
CA GLN A 12 -10.81 -14.19 5.01
C GLN A 12 -9.57 -13.95 4.14
N SER A 13 -9.44 -14.74 3.08
CA SER A 13 -8.30 -14.65 2.19
C SER A 13 -8.51 -13.49 1.20
N PHE A 14 -7.40 -12.99 0.62
CA PHE A 14 -7.43 -11.94 -0.43
C PHE A 14 -8.33 -12.30 -1.62
N ALA A 15 -8.63 -13.59 -1.83
CA ALA A 15 -9.55 -14.05 -2.86
C ALA A 15 -11.04 -13.82 -2.50
N GLU A 16 -11.39 -13.91 -1.22
CA GLU A 16 -12.78 -13.70 -0.75
C GLU A 16 -13.11 -12.22 -0.66
N LEU A 17 -12.18 -11.39 -0.17
CA LEU A 17 -12.28 -9.93 -0.19
C LEU A 17 -12.45 -9.38 -1.63
N LYS A 18 -11.79 -10.02 -2.62
CA LYS A 18 -11.95 -9.73 -4.06
C LYS A 18 -13.31 -10.10 -4.65
N GLN A 19 -14.10 -10.94 -3.98
CA GLN A 19 -15.46 -11.29 -4.41
C GLN A 19 -16.51 -10.39 -3.73
N THR A 20 -16.33 -10.04 -2.46
CA THR A 20 -17.34 -9.28 -1.70
C THR A 20 -17.36 -7.79 -2.06
N MET A 21 -16.26 -7.24 -2.59
CA MET A 21 -16.12 -5.82 -2.94
C MET A 21 -15.95 -5.56 -4.44
N ARG A 22 -16.69 -6.25 -5.32
CA ARG A 22 -16.75 -5.83 -6.73
C ARG A 22 -17.92 -4.87 -6.92
N PRO A 23 -17.70 -3.54 -6.98
CA PRO A 23 -18.74 -2.67 -7.48
C PRO A 23 -18.96 -3.03 -8.95
N THR A 24 -20.21 -3.03 -9.40
CA THR A 24 -20.54 -3.29 -10.81
C THR A 24 -19.98 -2.14 -11.64
N PRO A 25 -19.15 -2.40 -12.67
CA PRO A 25 -18.71 -1.36 -13.57
C PRO A 25 -19.91 -0.73 -14.29
N ASP A 26 -19.82 0.56 -14.60
CA ASP A 26 -20.78 1.22 -15.48
C ASP A 26 -20.72 0.62 -16.90
N ARG A 27 -21.65 1.00 -17.77
CA ARG A 27 -21.71 0.53 -19.18
C ARG A 27 -20.44 0.79 -20.00
N ASP A 28 -19.60 1.73 -19.56
CA ASP A 28 -18.30 2.03 -20.17
C ASP A 28 -17.14 1.21 -19.58
N GLY A 29 -17.44 0.27 -18.68
CA GLY A 29 -16.45 -0.60 -18.03
C GLY A 29 -15.71 0.06 -16.86
N VAL A 30 -16.01 1.31 -16.52
CA VAL A 30 -15.36 2.03 -15.41
C VAL A 30 -16.14 1.83 -14.12
N THR A 31 -15.44 1.50 -13.04
CA THR A 31 -16.03 1.38 -11.70
C THR A 31 -15.99 2.74 -11.01
N ARG A 32 -17.14 3.24 -10.56
CA ARG A 32 -17.26 4.57 -9.93
C ARG A 32 -17.84 4.48 -8.51
N VAL A 33 -17.51 5.46 -7.66
CA VAL A 33 -18.10 5.63 -6.31
C VAL A 33 -19.59 5.96 -6.44
N PHE A 34 -19.92 6.88 -7.33
CA PHE A 34 -21.27 7.18 -7.79
C PHE A 34 -21.38 6.77 -9.27
N SER A 35 -22.18 5.73 -9.54
CA SER A 35 -22.43 5.23 -10.90
C SER A 35 -23.07 6.32 -11.76
N LYS A 36 -22.88 6.24 -13.08
CA LYS A 36 -23.53 7.17 -14.03
C LYS A 36 -25.06 7.23 -13.85
N GLU A 37 -25.66 6.09 -13.52
CA GLU A 37 -27.10 5.97 -13.29
C GLU A 37 -27.58 6.84 -12.11
N LEU A 38 -26.77 7.00 -11.05
CA LEU A 38 -27.09 7.88 -9.93
C LEU A 38 -26.99 9.38 -10.29
N TRP A 39 -26.16 9.73 -11.27
CA TRP A 39 -26.03 11.10 -11.77
C TRP A 39 -27.18 11.52 -12.69
N ASP A 40 -27.80 10.54 -13.35
CA ASP A 40 -28.98 10.72 -14.20
C ASP A 40 -30.27 10.81 -13.39
N ASP A 41 -30.28 10.35 -12.13
CA ASP A 41 -31.42 10.55 -11.22
C ASP A 41 -31.59 12.05 -10.89
N PRO A 42 -32.77 12.65 -11.12
CA PRO A 42 -32.98 14.08 -10.94
C PRO A 42 -32.77 14.59 -9.51
N LYS A 43 -33.03 13.75 -8.50
CA LYS A 43 -32.89 14.13 -7.09
C LYS A 43 -31.49 13.88 -6.58
N ILE A 44 -30.96 12.67 -6.83
CA ILE A 44 -29.64 12.26 -6.36
C ILE A 44 -28.55 13.02 -7.13
N GLY A 45 -28.67 13.13 -8.46
CA GLY A 45 -27.73 13.88 -9.28
C GLY A 45 -27.70 15.37 -8.96
N SER A 46 -28.84 16.00 -8.64
CA SER A 46 -28.86 17.42 -8.19
C SER A 46 -28.14 17.56 -6.86
N PHE A 47 -28.45 16.70 -5.89
CA PHE A 47 -27.83 16.72 -4.58
C PHE A 47 -26.31 16.53 -4.65
N LEU A 48 -25.81 15.58 -5.45
CA LEU A 48 -24.38 15.35 -5.62
C LEU A 48 -23.66 16.58 -6.21
N ARG A 49 -24.27 17.26 -7.20
CA ARG A 49 -23.73 18.50 -7.79
C ARG A 49 -23.75 19.66 -6.78
N GLU A 50 -24.83 19.80 -6.03
CA GLU A 50 -24.96 20.81 -4.96
C GLU A 50 -23.94 20.59 -3.84
N ALA A 51 -23.63 19.33 -3.52
CA ALA A 51 -22.57 18.95 -2.60
C ALA A 51 -21.15 19.09 -3.18
N GLY A 52 -21.01 19.62 -4.40
CA GLY A 52 -19.72 19.91 -5.04
C GLY A 52 -19.02 18.70 -5.65
N PHE A 53 -19.70 17.57 -5.83
CA PHE A 53 -19.16 16.42 -6.56
C PHE A 53 -19.40 16.59 -8.07
N ALA A 54 -18.52 15.98 -8.88
CA ALA A 54 -18.67 15.93 -10.33
C ALA A 54 -18.64 14.48 -10.85
N PRO A 55 -19.45 14.15 -11.88
CA PRO A 55 -19.54 12.79 -12.42
C PRO A 55 -18.22 12.28 -13.00
N ASP A 56 -17.47 13.15 -13.67
CA ASP A 56 -16.19 12.84 -14.32
C ASP A 56 -14.98 13.21 -13.45
N ASP A 57 -15.20 13.48 -12.17
CA ASP A 57 -14.10 13.67 -11.23
C ASP A 57 -13.25 12.39 -11.18
N GLN A 58 -11.93 12.53 -11.34
CA GLN A 58 -11.02 11.39 -11.25
C GLN A 58 -11.13 10.68 -9.89
N ARG A 59 -11.53 11.40 -8.83
CA ARG A 59 -11.82 10.85 -7.50
C ARG A 59 -13.08 10.00 -7.45
N ASN A 60 -13.98 10.13 -8.43
CA ASN A 60 -15.14 9.27 -8.59
C ASN A 60 -14.77 7.91 -9.21
N ILE A 61 -13.55 7.75 -9.75
CA ILE A 61 -13.08 6.49 -10.32
C ILE A 61 -12.47 5.62 -9.20
N MET A 62 -13.09 4.47 -8.95
CA MET A 62 -12.54 3.48 -8.02
C MET A 62 -11.54 2.57 -8.75
N ARG A 63 -10.31 2.50 -8.24
CA ARG A 63 -9.39 1.43 -8.64
C ARG A 63 -9.96 0.08 -8.20
N THR A 64 -10.09 -0.82 -9.16
CA THR A 64 -10.51 -2.20 -8.93
C THR A 64 -9.35 -3.04 -8.41
N ALA A 65 -9.64 -4.24 -7.91
CA ALA A 65 -8.61 -5.20 -7.54
C ALA A 65 -7.67 -5.55 -8.72
N ASN A 66 -8.17 -5.57 -9.95
CA ASN A 66 -7.35 -5.82 -11.13
C ASN A 66 -6.40 -4.66 -11.43
N ASP A 67 -6.83 -3.42 -11.18
CA ASP A 67 -5.98 -2.24 -11.35
C ASP A 67 -4.81 -2.27 -10.37
N TYR A 68 -5.06 -2.64 -9.11
CA TYR A 68 -3.98 -2.82 -8.13
C TYR A 68 -3.03 -3.96 -8.52
N ILE A 69 -3.53 -5.09 -9.02
CA ILE A 69 -2.68 -6.19 -9.52
C ILE A 69 -1.78 -5.69 -10.65
N ALA A 70 -2.33 -4.98 -11.63
CA ALA A 70 -1.57 -4.43 -12.74
C ALA A 70 -0.53 -3.40 -12.27
N LEU A 71 -0.90 -2.53 -11.34
CA LEU A 71 -0.03 -1.53 -10.72
C LEU A 71 1.17 -2.17 -10.02
N PHE A 72 0.93 -3.19 -9.19
CA PHE A 72 1.98 -3.94 -8.50
C PHE A 72 2.85 -4.75 -9.45
N ALA A 73 2.27 -5.37 -10.48
CA ALA A 73 3.04 -6.07 -11.51
C ALA A 73 3.98 -5.11 -12.25
N ALA A 74 3.49 -3.94 -12.65
CA ALA A 74 4.30 -2.91 -13.30
C ALA A 74 5.39 -2.38 -12.36
N ALA A 75 5.08 -2.12 -11.09
CA ALA A 75 6.04 -1.65 -10.11
C ALA A 75 7.14 -2.68 -9.82
N ARG A 76 6.78 -3.97 -9.71
CA ARG A 76 7.73 -5.08 -9.58
C ARG A 76 8.64 -5.18 -10.79
N TYR A 77 8.09 -5.05 -12.00
CA TYR A 77 8.87 -5.05 -13.23
C TYR A 77 9.85 -3.87 -13.29
N ARG A 78 9.42 -2.66 -12.90
CA ARG A 78 10.33 -1.50 -12.78
C ARG A 78 11.46 -1.75 -11.78
N LEU A 79 11.17 -2.37 -10.64
CA LEU A 79 12.22 -2.74 -9.67
C LEU A 79 13.21 -3.76 -10.25
N GLN A 80 12.72 -4.75 -11.00
CA GLN A 80 13.58 -5.70 -11.70
C GLN A 80 14.52 -4.98 -12.67
N LEU A 81 13.99 -4.11 -13.55
CA LEU A 81 14.81 -3.35 -14.48
C LEU A 81 15.86 -2.47 -13.79
N ARG A 82 15.50 -1.80 -12.68
CA ARG A 82 16.47 -1.03 -11.88
C ARG A 82 17.56 -1.92 -11.26
N THR A 83 17.19 -3.13 -10.81
CA THR A 83 18.15 -4.09 -10.25
C THR A 83 19.12 -4.58 -11.32
N GLU A 84 18.62 -4.88 -12.52
CA GLU A 84 19.43 -5.28 -13.67
C GLU A 84 20.37 -4.16 -14.12
N ALA A 85 19.86 -2.93 -14.23
CA ALA A 85 20.67 -1.76 -14.58
C ALA A 85 21.76 -1.49 -13.54
N PHE A 86 21.41 -1.54 -12.25
CA PHE A 86 22.37 -1.39 -11.15
C PHE A 86 23.47 -2.44 -11.22
N ASN A 87 23.11 -3.72 -11.42
CA ASN A 87 24.09 -4.79 -11.53
C ASN A 87 24.98 -4.64 -12.77
N ALA A 88 24.44 -4.22 -13.90
CA ALA A 88 25.21 -3.96 -15.11
C ALA A 88 26.23 -2.81 -14.91
N GLU A 89 25.80 -1.71 -14.30
CA GLU A 89 26.67 -0.57 -14.00
C GLU A 89 27.79 -0.95 -13.03
N MET A 90 27.46 -1.68 -11.96
CA MET A 90 28.44 -2.10 -10.96
C MET A 90 29.39 -3.18 -11.50
N ALA A 91 28.90 -4.11 -12.32
CA ALA A 91 29.75 -5.11 -12.97
C ALA A 91 30.73 -4.47 -13.97
N ALA A 92 30.34 -3.40 -14.66
CA ALA A 92 31.27 -2.67 -15.52
C ALA A 92 32.42 -1.98 -14.75
N ARG A 93 32.22 -1.68 -13.46
CA ARG A 93 33.24 -1.07 -12.57
C ARG A 93 34.06 -2.07 -11.78
N HIS A 94 33.46 -3.20 -11.42
CA HIS A 94 34.01 -4.16 -10.45
C HIS A 94 34.15 -5.59 -11.01
N ASP A 95 34.05 -5.75 -12.34
CA ASP A 95 34.00 -7.01 -13.11
C ASP A 95 32.82 -7.96 -12.78
N TYR A 96 32.21 -7.81 -11.62
CA TYR A 96 31.13 -8.64 -11.13
C TYR A 96 30.28 -7.87 -10.12
N CYS A 97 28.96 -7.99 -10.25
CA CYS A 97 28.03 -7.53 -9.23
C CYS A 97 26.76 -8.39 -9.26
N ARG A 98 26.33 -8.82 -8.07
CA ARG A 98 25.03 -9.45 -7.85
C ARG A 98 24.37 -8.83 -6.64
N ALA A 99 23.82 -7.63 -6.81
CA ALA A 99 22.93 -7.01 -5.86
C ALA A 99 21.50 -7.52 -6.04
N MET A 100 20.75 -7.53 -4.94
CA MET A 100 19.34 -7.85 -4.88
C MET A 100 18.59 -6.87 -3.98
N PRO A 101 17.32 -6.58 -4.28
CA PRO A 101 16.52 -5.67 -3.48
C PRO A 101 16.10 -6.34 -2.16
N PHE A 102 16.23 -5.58 -1.08
CA PHE A 102 15.65 -5.86 0.22
C PHE A 102 14.52 -4.87 0.49
N LEU A 103 13.35 -5.37 0.91
CA LEU A 103 12.19 -4.56 1.25
C LEU A 103 12.11 -4.36 2.76
N VAL A 104 12.09 -3.11 3.23
CA VAL A 104 11.97 -2.80 4.66
C VAL A 104 10.58 -3.18 5.18
N ILE A 105 9.52 -2.70 4.52
CA ILE A 105 8.19 -3.31 4.61
C ILE A 105 8.21 -4.54 3.72
N HIS A 106 8.42 -5.69 4.36
CA HIS A 106 8.47 -7.00 3.70
C HIS A 106 7.18 -7.30 2.93
N GLN A 107 7.30 -8.06 1.82
CA GLN A 107 6.19 -8.42 0.95
C GLN A 107 5.01 -9.07 1.71
N SER A 108 5.28 -9.86 2.76
CA SER A 108 4.22 -10.49 3.56
C SER A 108 3.29 -9.50 4.27
N ILE A 109 3.73 -8.27 4.51
CA ILE A 109 2.88 -7.20 5.09
C ILE A 109 1.99 -6.61 4.00
N TRP A 110 2.53 -6.42 2.79
CA TRP A 110 1.78 -5.96 1.62
C TRP A 110 0.73 -6.97 1.15
N ASP A 111 1.05 -8.26 1.21
CA ASP A 111 0.13 -9.35 0.84
C ASP A 111 -0.82 -9.72 2.00
N GLY A 112 -0.59 -9.16 3.19
CA GLY A 112 -1.31 -9.47 4.42
C GLY A 112 -2.48 -8.54 4.72
N GLU A 113 -3.00 -8.64 5.94
CA GLU A 113 -4.19 -7.91 6.43
C GLU A 113 -4.08 -6.38 6.32
N HIS A 114 -2.86 -5.85 6.39
CA HIS A 114 -2.61 -4.41 6.38
C HIS A 114 -2.22 -3.87 4.99
N GLY A 115 -2.09 -4.74 3.99
CA GLY A 115 -1.70 -4.35 2.64
C GLY A 115 -2.62 -3.31 2.04
N ALA A 116 -3.94 -3.54 2.15
CA ALA A 116 -4.95 -2.63 1.63
C ALA A 116 -4.76 -1.20 2.14
N PHE A 117 -4.61 -1.03 3.46
CA PHE A 117 -4.33 0.27 4.08
C PHE A 117 -3.14 0.99 3.40
N LEU A 118 -2.05 0.28 3.16
CA LEU A 118 -0.86 0.87 2.55
C LEU A 118 -1.08 1.27 1.08
N TYR A 119 -1.68 0.40 0.25
CA TYR A 119 -1.76 0.67 -1.19
C TYR A 119 -3.03 1.41 -1.65
N ALA A 120 -4.15 1.23 -0.96
CA ALA A 120 -5.44 1.80 -1.37
C ALA A 120 -5.76 3.09 -0.63
N GLN A 121 -5.43 3.17 0.67
CA GLN A 121 -5.72 4.36 1.47
C GLN A 121 -4.55 5.36 1.47
N MET A 122 -3.31 4.87 1.55
CA MET A 122 -2.11 5.73 1.55
C MET A 122 -1.50 5.93 0.15
N ASP A 123 -2.02 5.27 -0.90
CA ASP A 123 -1.46 5.30 -2.27
C ASP A 123 0.07 5.10 -2.30
N LEU A 124 0.52 4.07 -1.57
CA LEU A 124 1.92 3.68 -1.50
C LEU A 124 2.19 2.43 -2.34
N ILE A 125 3.33 2.42 -3.01
CA ILE A 125 3.80 1.28 -3.81
C ILE A 125 5.03 0.69 -3.14
N GLY A 126 4.91 -0.57 -2.68
CA GLY A 126 5.96 -1.24 -1.91
C GLY A 126 7.28 -1.49 -2.65
N PHE A 127 7.32 -1.29 -3.96
CA PHE A 127 8.54 -1.45 -4.76
C PHE A 127 9.21 -0.11 -5.08
N ASP A 128 8.71 1.01 -4.57
CA ASP A 128 9.34 2.32 -4.77
C ASP A 128 10.60 2.48 -3.91
N ASP A 129 11.45 3.45 -4.28
CA ASP A 129 12.79 3.58 -3.71
C ASP A 129 12.77 3.76 -2.20
N TRP A 130 11.77 4.43 -1.61
CA TRP A 130 11.69 4.64 -0.16
C TRP A 130 11.59 3.33 0.64
N ASN A 131 11.11 2.23 0.06
CA ASN A 131 10.98 0.93 0.73
C ASN A 131 12.09 -0.07 0.37
N VAL A 132 12.93 0.25 -0.63
CA VAL A 132 13.91 -0.67 -1.22
C VAL A 132 15.34 -0.28 -0.82
N VAL A 133 16.15 -1.28 -0.51
CA VAL A 133 17.61 -1.15 -0.37
C VAL A 133 18.28 -2.19 -1.27
N MET A 134 19.28 -1.79 -2.06
CA MET A 134 20.08 -2.75 -2.84
C MET A 134 21.20 -3.31 -1.96
N LEU A 135 21.21 -4.62 -1.78
CA LEU A 135 22.18 -5.34 -0.94
C LEU A 135 22.90 -6.42 -1.74
N ALA A 136 24.10 -6.79 -1.30
CA ALA A 136 24.87 -7.86 -1.93
C ALA A 136 24.22 -9.23 -1.69
N ALA A 137 23.94 -9.96 -2.76
CA ALA A 137 23.40 -11.32 -2.68
C ALA A 137 24.47 -12.37 -2.34
N ASP A 138 25.76 -12.03 -2.43
CA ASP A 138 26.89 -12.90 -2.12
C ASP A 138 28.10 -12.12 -1.57
N ALA A 139 29.01 -12.86 -0.93
CA ALA A 139 30.20 -12.29 -0.30
C ALA A 139 31.15 -11.59 -1.29
N ARG A 140 31.21 -12.08 -2.54
CA ARG A 140 32.03 -11.45 -3.58
C ARG A 140 31.53 -10.05 -3.88
N THR A 141 30.24 -9.91 -4.13
CA THR A 141 29.59 -8.60 -4.37
C THR A 141 29.76 -7.68 -3.17
N ALA A 142 29.61 -8.20 -1.95
CA ALA A 142 29.77 -7.38 -0.75
C ALA A 142 31.17 -6.77 -0.67
N GLN A 143 32.20 -7.59 -0.93
CA GLN A 143 33.59 -7.16 -0.90
C GLN A 143 33.96 -6.25 -2.08
N SER A 144 33.61 -6.62 -3.31
CA SER A 144 34.06 -5.92 -4.52
C SER A 144 33.29 -4.63 -4.78
N CYS A 145 31.98 -4.61 -4.50
CA CYS A 145 31.10 -3.48 -4.76
C CYS A 145 30.88 -2.57 -3.54
N GLY A 146 31.44 -2.92 -2.37
CA GLY A 146 31.25 -2.17 -1.12
C GLY A 146 29.80 -2.16 -0.63
N LEU A 147 29.01 -3.15 -1.04
CA LEU A 147 27.61 -3.28 -0.65
C LEU A 147 27.49 -4.10 0.62
N PRO A 148 26.60 -3.73 1.54
CA PRO A 148 26.30 -4.57 2.69
C PRO A 148 25.67 -5.89 2.26
N ALA A 149 25.97 -6.96 3.01
CA ALA A 149 25.42 -8.28 2.73
C ALA A 149 23.91 -8.30 2.96
N HIS A 150 23.18 -9.04 2.11
CA HIS A 150 21.75 -9.24 2.30
C HIS A 150 21.51 -10.13 3.54
N PRO A 151 20.77 -9.67 4.56
CA PRO A 151 20.62 -10.40 5.83
C PRO A 151 19.70 -11.62 5.71
N GLY A 152 19.02 -11.76 4.57
CA GLY A 152 17.98 -12.75 4.37
C GLY A 152 16.67 -12.30 5.04
N PRO A 153 15.78 -13.24 5.41
CA PRO A 153 14.61 -12.90 6.20
C PRO A 153 15.03 -12.35 7.57
N VAL A 154 14.50 -11.18 7.94
CA VAL A 154 14.70 -10.56 9.25
C VAL A 154 13.35 -10.48 9.99
N PRO A 155 12.98 -11.52 10.77
CA PRO A 155 11.68 -11.56 11.45
C PRO A 155 11.48 -10.42 12.46
N ALA A 156 12.54 -10.02 13.16
CA ALA A 156 12.49 -8.93 14.13
C ALA A 156 12.11 -7.59 13.48
N LEU A 157 12.75 -7.26 12.34
CA LEU A 157 12.39 -6.10 11.53
C LEU A 157 10.94 -6.22 11.02
N THR A 158 10.56 -7.37 10.49
CA THR A 158 9.19 -7.61 10.00
C THR A 158 8.16 -7.37 11.10
N GLN A 159 8.41 -7.86 12.32
CA GLN A 159 7.56 -7.63 13.49
C GLN A 159 7.52 -6.15 13.90
N ALA A 160 8.68 -5.49 13.97
CA ALA A 160 8.75 -4.07 14.32
C ALA A 160 7.95 -3.21 13.32
N VAL A 161 8.17 -3.42 12.02
CA VAL A 161 7.46 -2.73 10.94
C VAL A 161 5.96 -3.03 10.97
N THR A 162 5.56 -4.27 11.25
CA THR A 162 4.14 -4.62 11.44
C THR A 162 3.53 -3.81 12.58
N GLY A 163 4.24 -3.64 13.70
CA GLY A 163 3.80 -2.79 14.80
C GLY A 163 3.63 -1.31 14.41
N HIS A 164 4.50 -0.78 13.54
CA HIS A 164 4.32 0.56 12.98
C HIS A 164 3.07 0.65 12.10
N VAL A 165 2.89 -0.30 11.17
CA VAL A 165 1.74 -0.34 10.26
C VAL A 165 0.41 -0.40 11.01
N VAL A 166 0.33 -1.20 12.07
CA VAL A 166 -0.86 -1.26 12.94
C VAL A 166 -1.16 0.10 13.58
N ARG A 167 -0.15 0.81 14.07
CA ARG A 167 -0.34 2.15 14.68
C ARG A 167 -0.75 3.20 13.66
N TRP A 168 -0.13 3.19 12.47
CA TRP A 168 -0.51 4.11 11.39
C TRP A 168 -1.93 3.87 10.92
N LYS A 169 -2.33 2.60 10.75
CA LYS A 169 -3.69 2.23 10.39
C LYS A 169 -4.70 2.70 11.44
N ALA A 170 -4.43 2.48 12.73
CA ALA A 170 -5.31 2.94 13.81
C ALA A 170 -5.46 4.47 13.83
N ARG A 171 -4.38 5.22 13.58
CA ARG A 171 -4.43 6.68 13.48
C ARG A 171 -5.26 7.14 12.28
N TYR A 172 -5.10 6.51 11.12
CA TYR A 172 -5.91 6.80 9.95
C TYR A 172 -7.40 6.50 10.19
N GLU A 173 -7.71 5.36 10.81
CA GLU A 173 -9.09 4.97 11.16
C GLU A 173 -9.72 5.97 12.14
N SER A 174 -8.96 6.45 13.13
CA SER A 174 -9.43 7.48 14.07
C SER A 174 -9.73 8.80 13.36
N ALA A 175 -8.83 9.27 12.48
CA ALA A 175 -9.07 10.48 11.67
C ALA A 175 -10.27 10.31 10.72
N LEU A 176 -10.45 9.11 10.16
CA LEU A 176 -11.58 8.78 9.31
C LEU A 176 -12.90 8.76 10.09
N GLU A 177 -12.90 8.31 11.34
CA GLU A 177 -14.07 8.38 12.23
C GLU A 177 -14.41 9.82 12.62
N GLU A 178 -13.40 10.67 12.85
CA GLU A 178 -13.60 12.10 13.17
C GLU A 178 -14.13 12.90 11.97
N PHE A 179 -13.65 12.58 10.76
CA PHE A 179 -14.12 13.15 9.50
C PHE A 179 -15.49 12.59 9.08
N GLY A 180 -15.63 11.27 9.13
CA GLY A 180 -16.79 10.51 8.71
C GLY A 180 -17.85 10.54 9.79
N VAL A 181 -18.63 11.63 9.81
CA VAL A 181 -19.96 11.78 10.44
C VAL A 181 -20.47 10.44 10.98
N THR A 182 -20.22 10.18 12.27
CA THR A 182 -21.02 9.19 13.00
C THR A 182 -22.49 9.55 12.81
N ALA A 183 -23.40 8.57 12.92
CA ALA A 183 -24.84 8.72 12.60
C ALA A 183 -25.57 9.91 13.28
N THR A 184 -24.88 10.64 14.15
CA THR A 184 -25.30 11.83 14.90
C THR A 184 -24.77 13.18 14.39
N GLY A 185 -24.01 13.26 13.29
CA GLY A 185 -23.49 14.54 12.79
C GLY A 185 -22.05 14.82 13.25
N GLY A 186 -21.05 14.45 12.46
CA GLY A 186 -19.63 14.74 12.74
C GLY A 186 -19.32 16.23 12.56
N GLN A 187 -18.63 16.81 13.55
CA GLN A 187 -18.06 18.17 13.53
C GLN A 187 -16.58 18.18 13.97
N GLY A 188 -15.87 17.03 13.91
CA GLY A 188 -14.50 16.90 14.44
C GLY A 188 -13.46 17.63 13.61
N ILE A 189 -13.35 17.25 12.33
CA ILE A 189 -12.39 17.85 11.37
C ILE A 189 -13.03 18.05 10.00
N THR A 190 -12.56 19.06 9.25
CA THR A 190 -12.99 19.31 7.87
C THR A 190 -12.35 18.31 6.90
N ARG A 191 -12.85 18.29 5.66
CA ARG A 191 -12.26 17.48 4.58
C ARG A 191 -10.80 17.85 4.32
N GLU A 192 -10.50 19.14 4.29
CA GLU A 192 -9.14 19.64 4.07
C GLU A 192 -8.21 19.21 5.20
N GLN A 193 -8.70 19.21 6.45
CA GLN A 193 -7.94 18.72 7.59
C GLN A 193 -7.68 17.22 7.49
N PHE A 194 -8.70 16.42 7.15
CA PHE A 194 -8.53 14.98 6.97
C PHE A 194 -7.54 14.64 5.85
N GLU A 195 -7.63 15.30 4.70
CA GLU A 195 -6.67 15.06 3.60
C GLU A 195 -5.25 15.50 3.99
N ALA A 196 -5.10 16.61 4.72
CA ALA A 196 -3.80 17.04 5.24
C ALA A 196 -3.22 16.03 6.25
N GLU A 197 -4.04 15.46 7.13
CA GLU A 197 -3.62 14.40 8.04
C GLU A 197 -3.23 13.12 7.30
N LYS A 198 -3.99 12.74 6.27
CA LYS A 198 -3.68 11.60 5.41
C LYS A 198 -2.33 11.78 4.71
N ASP A 199 -2.08 12.95 4.14
CA ASP A 199 -0.83 13.27 3.46
C ASP A 199 0.35 13.32 4.44
N ALA A 200 0.15 13.89 5.63
CA ALA A 200 1.16 13.89 6.69
C ALA A 200 1.49 12.47 7.16
N LEU A 201 0.48 11.61 7.34
CA LEU A 201 0.67 10.21 7.70
C LEU A 201 1.40 9.43 6.59
N ARG A 202 1.03 9.66 5.33
CA ARG A 202 1.72 9.06 4.18
C ARG A 202 3.20 9.43 4.16
N GLN A 203 3.52 10.70 4.39
CA GLN A 203 4.90 11.16 4.46
C GLN A 203 5.66 10.56 5.66
N GLU A 204 5.01 10.49 6.83
CA GLU A 204 5.58 9.86 8.02
C GLU A 204 5.95 8.38 7.78
N ILE A 205 5.10 7.63 7.08
CA ILE A 205 5.37 6.23 6.69
C ILE A 205 6.65 6.17 5.85
N ILE A 206 6.73 7.00 4.81
CA ILE A 206 7.87 7.06 3.89
C ILE A 206 9.16 7.39 4.66
N ASP A 207 9.14 8.44 5.49
CA ASP A 207 10.31 8.92 6.22
C ASP A 207 10.77 7.92 7.28
N THR A 208 9.83 7.32 8.01
CA THR A 208 10.13 6.31 9.03
C THR A 208 10.79 5.09 8.40
N VAL A 209 10.24 4.60 7.28
CA VAL A 209 10.78 3.43 6.58
C VAL A 209 12.13 3.74 5.94
N ALA A 210 12.30 4.93 5.36
CA ALA A 210 13.59 5.37 4.85
C ALA A 210 14.66 5.42 5.97
N ALA A 211 14.30 5.90 7.16
CA ALA A 211 15.19 5.93 8.33
C ALA A 211 15.52 4.53 8.90
N MET A 212 14.70 3.51 8.62
CA MET A 212 14.98 2.13 9.02
C MET A 212 15.98 1.42 8.10
N LYS A 213 16.21 1.91 6.88
CA LYS A 213 17.13 1.28 5.91
C LYS A 213 18.54 1.06 6.44
N PRO A 214 19.23 2.04 7.08
CA PRO A 214 20.58 1.81 7.58
C PRO A 214 20.62 0.76 8.70
N ARG A 215 19.53 0.62 9.48
CA ARG A 215 19.42 -0.36 10.57
C ARG A 215 19.18 -1.77 10.06
N ALA A 216 18.35 -1.91 9.02
CA ALA A 216 18.09 -3.18 8.35
C ALA A 216 19.34 -3.82 7.70
N VAL A 217 20.43 -3.06 7.64
CA VAL A 217 21.66 -3.38 6.96
C VAL A 217 22.82 -3.63 7.94
N ALA A 218 22.64 -3.28 9.20
CA ALA A 218 23.63 -3.43 10.27
C ALA A 218 23.40 -4.66 11.17
N GLU A 219 22.31 -5.41 10.94
CA GLU A 219 21.99 -6.70 11.58
C GLU A 219 22.51 -7.87 10.73
#